data_AF-A0A662HT33-F1
#
_entry.id   AF-A0A662HT33-F1
#
_cell.length_a   1.000
_cell.length_b   1.000
_cell.length_c   1.000
_cell.angle_alpha   90.00
_cell.angle_beta   90.00
_cell.angle_gamma   90.00
#
_symmetry.space_group_name_H-M   'P 1'
#
loop_
_entity.id
_entity.type
_entity.pdbx_description
1 polymer ?
#
loop_
_entity_poly.entity_id
_entity_poly.type
_entity_poly.pdbx_seq_one_letter_code
_entity_poly.pdbx_strand_id
1 'polypeptide(L)'
;MGESVKVKKLILVTASYDTLRKRVTRLLEEIAGMRELELDVKEEDWKFLIRYGQEDEMGGYALPQVFVEYEDGSIKHVMTRLPLTPEGRVDMDEAKRIVLSALEE
;
A
#
# COMPACT_ATOMS: atom_id res chain seq x y z
N MET A 1 9.32 -26.67 -0.71
CA MET A 1 8.28 -26.28 0.25
C MET A 1 8.47 -24.80 0.49
N GLY A 2 7.77 -23.95 -0.28
CA GLY A 2 7.74 -22.52 0.02
C GLY A 2 6.69 -22.36 1.10
N GLU A 3 7.09 -21.97 2.31
CA GLU A 3 6.14 -21.53 3.32
C GLU A 3 5.49 -20.26 2.76
N SER A 4 4.18 -20.32 2.45
CA SER A 4 3.42 -19.12 2.12
C SER A 4 3.43 -18.24 3.37
N VAL A 5 4.27 -17.21 3.36
CA VAL A 5 4.34 -16.27 4.48
C VAL A 5 3.03 -15.52 4.49
N LYS A 6 2.24 -15.71 5.55
CA LYS A 6 0.94 -15.04 5.65
C LYS A 6 1.14 -13.56 5.84
N VAL A 7 0.20 -12.80 5.29
CA VAL A 7 0.13 -11.37 5.53
C VAL A 7 -0.40 -11.13 6.94
N LYS A 8 0.30 -10.27 7.67
CA LYS A 8 -0.05 -9.86 9.02
C LYS A 8 -0.90 -8.60 9.01
N LYS A 9 -0.46 -7.56 8.28
CA LYS A 9 -1.18 -6.28 8.18
C LYS A 9 -0.86 -5.51 6.91
N LEU A 10 -1.78 -4.64 6.52
CA LEU A 10 -1.61 -3.63 5.48
C LEU A 10 -1.08 -2.34 6.10
N ILE A 11 -0.16 -1.67 5.43
CA ILE A 11 0.38 -0.37 5.86
C ILE A 11 0.18 0.63 4.73
N LEU A 12 -0.45 1.76 5.04
CA LEU A 12 -0.61 2.88 4.13
C LEU A 12 0.22 4.06 4.61
N VAL A 13 1.19 4.49 3.82
CA VAL A 13 1.87 5.76 4.06
C VAL A 13 1.26 6.82 3.16
N THR A 14 0.75 7.90 3.76
CA THR A 14 0.03 8.96 3.06
C THR A 14 0.33 10.31 3.69
N ALA A 15 -0.10 11.41 3.06
CA ALA A 15 -0.06 12.74 3.66
C ALA A 15 -1.47 13.31 3.90
N SER A 16 -1.59 14.24 4.83
CA SER A 16 -2.86 14.91 5.14
C SER A 16 -3.42 15.72 3.96
N TYR A 17 -2.54 16.31 3.14
CA TYR A 17 -2.90 17.07 1.95
C TYR A 17 -3.20 16.20 0.72
N ASP A 18 -2.98 14.88 0.82
CA ASP A 18 -3.20 13.99 -0.32
C ASP A 18 -4.70 13.76 -0.56
N THR A 19 -5.17 14.13 -1.75
CA THR A 19 -6.58 14.01 -2.12
C THR A 19 -7.04 12.56 -2.31
N LEU A 20 -6.09 11.65 -2.53
CA LEU A 20 -6.35 10.24 -2.78
C LEU A 20 -6.37 9.42 -1.50
N ARG A 21 -5.74 9.91 -0.41
CA ARG A 21 -5.77 9.34 0.94
C ARG A 21 -7.11 8.68 1.27
N LYS A 22 -8.20 9.45 1.23
CA LYS A 22 -9.54 8.95 1.61
C LYS A 22 -9.99 7.76 0.76
N ARG A 23 -9.65 7.74 -0.54
CA ARG A 23 -10.01 6.66 -1.44
C ARG A 23 -9.16 5.42 -1.16
N VAL A 24 -7.86 5.60 -1.00
CA VAL A 24 -6.91 4.50 -0.74
C VAL A 24 -7.15 3.88 0.63
N THR A 25 -7.32 4.70 1.67
CA THR A 25 -7.64 4.22 3.02
C THR A 25 -8.89 3.35 2.98
N ARG A 26 -9.99 3.86 2.39
CA ARG A 26 -11.23 3.10 2.28
C ARG A 26 -11.05 1.78 1.52
N LEU A 27 -10.31 1.78 0.42
CA LEU A 27 -10.01 0.57 -0.33
C LEU A 27 -9.27 -0.46 0.53
N LEU A 28 -8.23 -0.02 1.25
CA LEU A 28 -7.44 -0.91 2.10
C LEU A 28 -8.24 -1.38 3.31
N GLU A 29 -9.12 -0.55 3.89
CA GLU A 29 -10.04 -0.94 4.96
C GLU A 29 -10.98 -2.05 4.49
N GLU A 30 -11.52 -1.94 3.27
CA GLU A 30 -12.36 -2.99 2.69
C GLU A 30 -11.58 -4.30 2.51
N ILE A 31 -10.38 -4.25 1.94
CA ILE A 31 -9.53 -5.44 1.75
C ILE A 31 -9.13 -6.04 3.09
N ALA A 32 -8.74 -5.20 4.05
CA ALA A 32 -8.37 -5.61 5.40
C ALA A 32 -9.53 -6.32 6.09
N GLY A 33 -10.74 -5.74 6.04
CA GLY A 33 -11.95 -6.36 6.58
C GLY A 33 -12.32 -7.68 5.92
N MET A 34 -12.15 -7.80 4.60
CA MET A 34 -12.41 -9.05 3.86
C MET A 34 -11.42 -10.18 4.21
N ARG A 35 -10.20 -9.82 4.62
CA ARG A 35 -9.11 -10.77 4.89
C ARG A 35 -8.75 -10.88 6.37
N GLU A 36 -9.53 -10.23 7.24
CA GLU A 36 -9.28 -10.15 8.70
C GLU A 36 -7.86 -9.63 9.04
N LEU A 37 -7.35 -8.69 8.23
CA LEU A 37 -6.05 -8.06 8.41
C LEU A 37 -6.20 -6.72 9.15
N GLU A 38 -5.13 -6.30 9.81
CA GLU A 38 -5.05 -4.95 10.36
C GLU A 38 -4.65 -3.94 9.26
N LEU A 39 -5.15 -2.71 9.34
CA LEU A 39 -4.70 -1.58 8.51
C LEU A 39 -4.02 -0.53 9.38
N ASP A 40 -2.73 -0.31 9.14
CA ASP A 40 -1.94 0.71 9.80
C ASP A 40 -1.73 1.91 8.85
N VAL A 41 -2.33 3.05 9.18
CA VAL A 41 -2.20 4.28 8.38
C VAL A 41 -1.16 5.19 9.02
N LYS A 42 -0.06 5.41 8.31
CA LYS A 42 1.03 6.29 8.70
C LYS A 42 0.97 7.59 7.91
N GLU A 43 0.94 8.71 8.63
CA GLU A 43 0.92 10.03 8.01
C GLU A 43 2.34 10.62 7.98
N GLU A 44 2.84 10.91 6.78
CA GLU A 44 4.16 11.54 6.54
C GLU A 44 5.31 10.88 7.32
N ASP A 45 5.27 9.54 7.44
CA ASP A 45 6.30 8.78 8.16
C ASP A 45 7.54 8.61 7.28
N TRP A 46 8.35 9.68 7.24
CA TRP A 46 9.58 9.74 6.46
C TRP A 46 10.57 8.64 6.86
N LYS A 47 10.60 8.23 8.14
CA LYS A 47 11.49 7.16 8.61
C LYS A 47 11.11 5.81 7.98
N PHE A 48 9.81 5.54 7.87
CA PHE A 48 9.33 4.34 7.22
C PHE A 48 9.63 4.37 5.71
N LEU A 49 9.38 5.50 5.06
CA LEU A 49 9.67 5.69 3.64
C LEU A 49 11.16 5.51 3.33
N ILE A 50 12.06 6.10 4.11
CA ILE A 50 13.51 5.94 3.94
C ILE A 50 13.95 4.48 4.07
N ARG A 51 13.24 3.69 4.91
CA ARG A 51 13.63 2.32 5.21
C ARG A 51 13.04 1.28 4.26
N TYR A 52 11.79 1.47 3.85
CA TYR A 52 11.01 0.50 3.09
C TYR A 52 10.32 1.09 1.85
N GLY A 53 10.18 2.42 1.81
CA GLY A 53 9.56 3.14 0.71
C GLY A 53 10.38 3.07 -0.56
N GLN A 54 9.68 3.34 -1.66
CA GLN A 54 10.32 3.43 -2.97
C GLN A 54 10.71 4.89 -3.21
N GLU A 55 12.01 5.11 -3.32
CA GLU A 55 12.60 6.39 -3.71
C GLU A 55 12.58 6.51 -5.24
N ASP A 56 12.13 7.65 -5.74
CA ASP A 56 12.20 8.00 -7.16
C ASP A 56 13.61 8.49 -7.53
N GLU A 57 13.92 8.62 -8.83
CA GLU A 57 15.27 8.96 -9.32
C GLU A 57 15.80 10.31 -8.81
N MET A 58 14.91 11.19 -8.32
CA MET A 58 15.25 12.49 -7.74
C MET A 58 15.38 12.48 -6.20
N GLY A 59 15.33 11.34 -5.53
CA GLY A 59 15.41 11.25 -4.08
C GLY A 59 14.10 11.56 -3.34
N GLY A 60 12.97 11.51 -4.06
CA GLY A 60 11.65 11.81 -3.52
C GLY A 60 10.81 10.56 -3.27
N TYR A 61 10.00 10.57 -2.22
CA TYR A 61 9.00 9.54 -1.97
C TYR A 61 7.63 10.00 -2.46
N ALA A 62 7.09 9.31 -3.46
CA ALA A 62 5.78 9.64 -4.01
C ALA A 62 4.66 9.04 -3.14
N LEU A 63 3.86 9.89 -2.50
CA LEU A 63 2.71 9.46 -1.70
C LEU A 63 1.41 9.49 -2.52
N PRO A 64 0.42 8.65 -2.19
CA PRO A 64 0.44 7.59 -1.17
C PRO A 64 1.19 6.31 -1.62
N GLN A 65 1.79 5.59 -0.66
CA GLN A 65 2.44 4.29 -0.84
C GLN A 65 1.77 3.21 0.01
N VAL A 66 1.58 2.02 -0.56
CA VAL A 66 0.97 0.86 0.11
C VAL A 66 2.02 -0.22 0.31
N PHE A 67 2.04 -0.79 1.51
CA PHE A 67 2.91 -1.87 1.91
C PHE A 67 2.13 -2.98 2.59
N VAL A 68 2.74 -4.14 2.60
CA VAL A 68 2.26 -5.34 3.28
C VAL A 68 3.33 -5.77 4.28
N GLU A 69 2.96 -5.97 5.54
CA GLU A 69 3.80 -6.62 6.54
C GLU A 69 3.38 -8.08 6.66
N TYR A 70 4.35 -8.98 6.56
CA TYR A 70 4.16 -10.42 6.69
C TYR A 70 4.39 -10.89 8.13
N GLU A 71 3.94 -12.11 8.46
CA GLU A 71 4.10 -12.68 9.79
C GLU A 71 5.56 -12.89 10.21
N ASP A 72 6.50 -13.04 9.26
CA ASP A 72 7.93 -13.13 9.57
C ASP A 72 8.57 -11.77 9.92
N GLY A 73 7.82 -10.67 9.75
CA GLY A 73 8.28 -9.30 9.97
C GLY A 73 8.84 -8.63 8.72
N SER A 74 8.86 -9.31 7.57
CA SER A 74 9.22 -8.69 6.29
C SER A 74 8.16 -7.68 5.84
N ILE A 75 8.60 -6.59 5.24
CA ILE A 75 7.73 -5.56 4.66
C ILE A 75 7.98 -5.51 3.16
N LYS A 76 6.91 -5.67 2.38
CA LYS A 76 6.94 -5.57 0.92
C LYS A 76 6.19 -4.33 0.47
N HIS A 77 6.84 -3.56 -0.38
CA HIS A 77 6.21 -2.48 -1.10
C HIS A 77 5.30 -3.07 -2.20
N VAL A 78 4.03 -2.66 -2.17
CA VAL A 78 3.00 -3.18 -3.10
C VAL A 78 2.72 -2.18 -4.22
N MET A 79 2.59 -0.90 -3.87
CA MET A 79 2.16 0.11 -4.83
C MET A 79 2.64 1.50 -4.43
N THR A 80 3.31 2.16 -5.35
CA THR A 80 3.67 3.59 -5.28
C THR A 80 2.92 4.29 -6.39
N ARG A 81 2.09 5.28 -6.03
CA ARG A 81 1.14 5.96 -6.92
C ARG A 81 0.04 5.02 -7.43
N LEU A 82 -1.20 5.49 -7.37
CA LEU A 82 -2.33 4.71 -7.84
C LEU A 82 -2.29 4.54 -9.37
N PRO A 83 -2.68 3.36 -9.89
CA PRO A 83 -2.87 3.17 -11.32
C PRO A 83 -3.89 4.17 -11.84
N LEU A 84 -3.68 4.61 -13.08
CA LEU A 84 -4.57 5.53 -13.78
C LEU A 84 -5.26 4.81 -14.94
N THR A 85 -6.53 5.09 -15.14
CA THR A 85 -7.28 4.71 -16.32
C THR A 85 -6.68 5.37 -17.56
N PRO A 86 -6.97 4.89 -18.79
CA PRO A 86 -6.59 5.58 -20.02
C PRO A 86 -7.10 7.03 -20.12
N GLU A 87 -8.11 7.41 -19.33
CA GLU A 87 -8.62 8.78 -19.22
C GLU A 87 -7.85 9.64 -18.19
N GLY A 88 -6.80 9.11 -17.57
CA GLY A 88 -5.99 9.80 -16.56
C GLY A 88 -6.66 9.90 -15.18
N ARG A 89 -7.69 9.09 -14.91
CA ARG A 89 -8.36 9.06 -13.60
C ARG A 89 -7.81 7.92 -12.76
N VAL A 90 -7.85 8.05 -11.44
CA VAL A 90 -7.43 6.95 -10.55
C VAL A 90 -8.30 5.71 -10.77
N ASP A 91 -7.66 4.59 -11.08
CA ASP A 91 -8.28 3.28 -11.26
C ASP A 91 -8.28 2.52 -9.92
N MET A 92 -9.41 2.60 -9.23
CA MET A 92 -9.56 1.92 -7.94
C MET A 92 -9.72 0.41 -8.09
N ASP A 93 -10.19 -0.09 -9.24
CA ASP A 93 -10.36 -1.53 -9.48
C ASP A 93 -9.00 -2.18 -9.67
N GLU A 94 -8.14 -1.56 -10.48
CA GLU A 94 -6.77 -2.02 -10.67
C GLU A 94 -5.97 -1.93 -9.36
N ALA A 95 -6.10 -0.82 -8.62
CA ALA A 95 -5.46 -0.69 -7.30
C ALA A 95 -5.87 -1.83 -6.35
N LYS A 96 -7.16 -2.21 -6.35
CA LYS A 96 -7.67 -3.32 -5.56
C LYS A 96 -7.05 -4.64 -5.99
N ARG A 97 -6.97 -4.90 -7.29
CA ARG A 97 -6.38 -6.13 -7.85
C ARG A 97 -4.91 -6.27 -7.49
N ILE A 98 -4.13 -5.20 -7.63
CA ILE A 98 -2.70 -5.19 -7.27
C ILE A 98 -2.52 -5.57 -5.80
N VAL A 99 -3.29 -4.95 -4.90
CA VAL A 99 -3.20 -5.25 -3.47
C VAL A 99 -3.63 -6.69 -3.18
N LEU A 100 -4.75 -7.15 -3.73
CA LEU A 100 -5.21 -8.53 -3.55
C LEU A 100 -4.18 -9.54 -4.07
N SER A 101 -3.59 -9.29 -5.23
CA SER A 101 -2.55 -10.16 -5.79
C SER A 101 -1.32 -10.22 -4.89
N ALA A 102 -0.95 -9.11 -4.24
CA ALA A 102 0.16 -9.09 -3.29
C ALA A 102 -0.13 -9.85 -1.98
N LEU A 103 -1.42 -10.04 -1.64
CA LEU A 103 -1.85 -10.86 -0.51
C LEU A 103 -1.89 -12.36 -0.84
N GLU A 104 -1.88 -12.73 -2.11
CA GLU A 104 -1.99 -14.11 -2.60
C GLU A 104 -0.65 -14.74 -3.01
N GLU A 105 0.43 -13.96 -3.07
CA GLU A 105 1.82 -14.43 -3.24
C GLU A 105 2.43 -14.99 -1.94
#